data_AF-A0A940UYS0-F1
#
_entry.id   AF-A0A940UYS0-F1
#
_cell.length_a   1.000
_cell.length_b   1.000
_cell.length_c   1.000
_cell.angle_alpha   90.00
_cell.angle_beta   90.00
_cell.angle_gamma   90.00
#
_symmetry.space_group_name_H-M   'P 1'
#
loop_
_entity.id
_entity.type
_entity.pdbx_description
1 polymer ?
#
loop_
_entity_poly.entity_id
_entity_poly.type
_entity_poly.pdbx_seq_one_letter_code
_entity_poly.pdbx_strand_id
1 'polypeptide(L)'
;FDKIDTAFTYLNTETELFKVVNVPMMDSMDEYVTYATKLAKEQKEYFTGPLGNDVFQCSAMPWITYQHISHTNSGKKENATPLFDWSKYYFKDGKVFMPISIQVHHSFVDGIHIGKLAEKLQRYMNEKIDK
;
A
#
# COMPACT_ATOMS: atom_id res chain seq x y z
N PHE A 1 6.20 0.61 17.67
CA PHE A 1 5.06 1.56 17.60
C PHE A 1 3.83 0.82 18.11
N ASP A 2 2.96 1.50 18.87
CA ASP A 2 1.72 0.90 19.36
C ASP A 2 0.64 0.83 18.27
N LYS A 3 0.77 1.69 17.25
CA LYS A 3 -0.08 1.76 16.06
C LYS A 3 0.79 2.00 14.82
N ILE A 4 0.36 1.45 13.69
CA ILE A 4 0.92 1.74 12.37
C ILE A 4 -0.21 2.30 11.50
N ASP A 5 -0.01 3.49 10.97
CA ASP A 5 -0.92 4.18 10.07
C ASP A 5 -0.58 3.87 8.60
N THR A 6 -1.35 4.42 7.66
CA THR A 6 -1.11 4.21 6.22
C THR A 6 -0.74 5.51 5.53
N ALA A 7 0.03 5.40 4.45
CA ALA A 7 0.22 6.48 3.50
C ALA A 7 0.04 5.93 2.09
N PHE A 8 -0.81 6.55 1.26
CA PHE A 8 -1.04 6.06 -0.10
C PHE A 8 -1.01 7.13 -1.18
N THR A 9 -0.70 6.69 -2.40
CA THR A 9 -0.76 7.55 -3.58
C THR A 9 -2.21 7.75 -4.03
N TYR A 10 -2.56 9.00 -4.34
CA TYR A 10 -3.89 9.36 -4.87
C TYR A 10 -3.74 10.29 -6.08
N LEU A 11 -4.25 9.85 -7.23
CA LEU A 11 -4.15 10.59 -8.49
C LEU A 11 -5.10 11.78 -8.49
N ASN A 12 -4.57 12.98 -8.76
CA ASN A 12 -5.37 14.08 -9.25
C ASN A 12 -5.55 13.93 -10.76
N THR A 13 -6.77 13.64 -11.21
CA THR A 13 -7.07 13.39 -12.62
C THR A 13 -7.02 14.63 -13.51
N GLU A 14 -7.07 15.84 -12.93
CA GLU A 14 -6.97 17.09 -13.70
C GLU A 14 -5.52 17.44 -14.03
N THR A 15 -4.58 17.08 -13.15
CA THR A 15 -3.16 17.45 -13.26
C THR A 15 -2.25 16.26 -13.58
N GLU A 16 -2.78 15.04 -13.51
CA GLU A 16 -2.04 13.76 -13.61
C GLU A 16 -0.93 13.59 -12.56
N LEU A 17 -0.94 14.41 -11.50
CA LEU A 17 0.01 14.35 -10.40
C LEU A 17 -0.55 13.55 -9.22
N PHE A 18 0.33 12.88 -8.49
CA PHE A 18 -0.04 12.08 -7.32
C PHE A 18 0.19 12.82 -6.02
N LYS A 19 -0.81 12.75 -5.14
CA LYS A 19 -0.71 13.16 -3.74
C LYS A 19 -0.29 11.95 -2.89
N VAL A 20 0.48 12.20 -1.83
CA VAL A 20 0.67 11.24 -0.74
C VAL A 20 -0.31 11.60 0.37
N VAL A 21 -1.21 10.68 0.70
CA VAL A 21 -2.28 10.86 1.69
C VAL A 21 -2.01 9.96 2.88
N ASN A 22 -1.83 10.56 4.06
CA ASN A 22 -1.61 9.81 5.30
C ASN A 22 -2.95 9.62 6.01
N VAL A 23 -3.26 8.40 6.41
CA VAL A 23 -4.53 8.07 7.06
C VAL A 23 -4.28 7.25 8.32
N PRO A 24 -4.82 7.68 9.48
CA PRO A 24 -4.79 6.87 10.68
C PRO A 24 -5.46 5.53 10.44
N MET A 25 -4.83 4.42 10.86
CA MET A 25 -5.47 3.11 10.79
C MET A 25 -6.72 3.10 11.68
N MET A 26 -7.80 2.48 11.21
CA MET A 26 -9.07 2.39 11.93
C MET A 26 -9.47 0.92 12.06
N ASP A 27 -10.28 0.61 13.06
CA ASP A 27 -10.68 -0.78 13.35
C ASP A 27 -11.65 -1.34 12.30
N SER A 28 -12.45 -0.49 11.66
CA SER A 28 -13.39 -0.86 10.61
C SER A 28 -12.89 -0.46 9.23
N MET A 29 -12.97 -1.39 8.28
CA MET A 29 -12.66 -1.14 6.88
C MET A 29 -13.57 -0.04 6.28
N ASP A 30 -14.87 -0.05 6.64
CA ASP A 30 -15.82 0.92 6.10
C ASP A 30 -15.57 2.33 6.62
N GLU A 31 -15.24 2.46 7.90
CA GLU A 31 -14.83 3.73 8.50
C GLU A 31 -13.52 4.22 7.88
N TYR A 32 -12.54 3.32 7.75
CA TYR A 32 -11.26 3.63 7.12
C TYR A 32 -11.45 4.12 5.68
N VAL A 33 -12.19 3.39 4.84
CA VAL A 33 -12.41 3.75 3.43
C VAL A 33 -13.16 5.08 3.31
N THR A 34 -14.17 5.30 4.14
CA THR A 34 -14.95 6.55 4.15
C THR A 34 -14.06 7.74 4.51
N TYR A 35 -13.29 7.62 5.59
CA TYR A 35 -12.39 8.66 6.07
C TYR A 35 -11.23 8.93 5.11
N ALA A 36 -10.56 7.87 4.62
CA ALA A 36 -9.48 7.94 3.65
C ALA A 36 -9.93 8.64 2.35
N THR A 37 -11.11 8.29 1.84
CA THR A 37 -11.67 8.89 0.62
C THR A 37 -11.95 10.37 0.81
N LYS A 38 -12.53 10.76 1.95
CA LYS A 38 -12.79 12.16 2.27
C LYS A 38 -11.47 12.93 2.32
N LEU A 39 -10.49 12.44 3.09
CA LEU A 39 -9.20 13.10 3.26
C LEU A 39 -8.45 13.24 1.92
N ALA A 40 -8.42 12.18 1.12
CA ALA A 40 -7.77 12.19 -0.19
C ALA A 40 -8.41 13.19 -1.16
N LYS A 41 -9.72 13.42 -1.09
CA LYS A 41 -10.41 14.43 -1.91
C LYS A 41 -10.18 15.86 -1.43
N GLU A 42 -10.18 16.08 -0.12
CA GLU A 42 -10.03 17.41 0.49
C GLU A 42 -8.58 17.92 0.47
N GLN A 43 -7.59 17.02 0.52
CA GLN A 43 -6.17 17.38 0.51
C GLN A 43 -5.79 18.05 -0.83
N LYS A 44 -5.19 19.25 -0.73
CA LYS A 44 -4.68 20.01 -1.88
C LYS A 44 -3.19 19.81 -2.12
N GLU A 45 -2.42 19.65 -1.05
CA GLU A 45 -0.97 19.48 -1.12
C GLU A 45 -0.59 18.10 -1.70
N TYR A 46 0.45 18.07 -2.53
CA TYR A 46 0.97 16.82 -3.09
C TYR A 46 1.78 16.02 -2.08
N PHE A 47 2.48 16.72 -1.19
CA PHE A 47 3.33 16.10 -0.18
C PHE A 47 3.30 16.94 1.09
N THR A 48 2.84 16.34 2.19
CA THR A 48 2.65 17.02 3.48
C THR A 48 3.89 16.98 4.36
N GLY A 49 4.94 16.27 3.94
CA GLY A 49 6.20 16.15 4.67
C GLY A 49 6.76 14.72 4.66
N PRO A 50 7.99 14.53 5.20
CA PRO A 50 8.58 13.20 5.28
C PRO A 50 7.71 12.27 6.12
N LEU A 51 7.60 11.02 5.67
CA LEU A 51 6.87 9.99 6.39
C LEU A 51 7.70 9.42 7.54
N GLY A 52 7.04 9.10 8.64
CA GLY A 52 7.63 8.43 9.79
C GLY A 52 7.84 6.92 9.55
N ASN A 53 8.39 6.26 10.56
CA ASN A 53 8.52 4.79 10.60
C ASN A 53 7.27 4.10 11.19
N ASP A 54 6.28 4.88 11.63
CA ASP A 54 4.97 4.47 12.15
C ASP A 54 3.88 4.41 11.07
N VAL A 55 4.28 4.38 9.80
CA VAL A 55 3.38 4.16 8.67
C VAL A 55 3.90 3.01 7.81
N PHE A 56 3.01 2.39 7.02
CA PHE A 56 3.42 1.72 5.79
C PHE A 56 2.89 2.47 4.57
N GLN A 57 3.61 2.42 3.46
CA GLN A 57 3.20 3.08 2.23
C GLN A 57 2.58 2.10 1.27
N CYS A 58 1.54 2.54 0.56
CA CYS A 58 0.93 1.77 -0.52
C CYS A 58 0.72 2.58 -1.80
N SER A 59 0.97 1.96 -2.94
CA SER A 59 0.77 2.60 -4.25
C SER A 59 0.12 1.65 -5.25
N ALA A 60 -0.92 2.13 -5.92
CA ALA A 60 -1.62 1.39 -6.96
C ALA A 60 -1.14 1.85 -8.34
N MET A 61 -0.80 0.89 -9.21
CA MET A 61 -0.51 1.12 -10.63
C MET A 61 -1.55 0.41 -11.51
N PRO A 62 -2.81 0.91 -11.55
CA PRO A 62 -3.91 0.22 -12.23
C PRO A 62 -3.81 0.19 -13.77
N TRP A 63 -2.84 0.89 -14.36
CA TRP A 63 -2.68 0.99 -15.81
C TRP A 63 -1.88 -0.15 -16.44
N ILE A 64 -0.94 -0.74 -15.69
CA ILE A 64 -0.02 -1.76 -16.20
C ILE A 64 -0.07 -3.01 -15.33
N THR A 65 0.17 -4.18 -15.93
CA THR A 65 0.41 -5.42 -15.19
C THR A 65 1.91 -5.68 -15.19
N TYR A 66 2.57 -5.45 -14.06
CA TYR A 66 4.01 -5.70 -13.91
C TYR A 66 4.26 -7.08 -13.30
N GLN A 67 5.48 -7.60 -13.49
CA GLN A 67 5.95 -8.77 -12.75
C GLN A 67 6.83 -8.39 -11.55
N HIS A 68 7.50 -7.23 -11.62
CA HIS A 68 8.37 -6.74 -10.57
C HIS A 68 8.49 -5.21 -10.66
N ILE A 69 8.52 -4.57 -9.49
CA ILE A 69 8.92 -3.18 -9.31
C ILE A 69 9.93 -3.13 -8.17
N SER A 70 10.91 -2.23 -8.28
CA SER A 70 11.83 -1.93 -7.20
C SER A 70 11.90 -0.42 -7.04
N HIS A 71 11.82 0.04 -5.79
CA HIS A 71 12.10 1.43 -5.45
C HIS A 71 13.60 1.62 -5.26
N THR A 72 14.13 2.71 -5.80
CA THR A 72 15.51 3.12 -5.53
C THR A 72 15.58 3.66 -4.10
N ASN A 73 16.23 2.91 -3.21
CA ASN A 73 16.48 3.38 -1.84
C ASN A 73 17.85 4.08 -1.80
N SER A 74 17.88 5.30 -1.25
CA SER A 74 19.12 6.07 -1.04
C SER A 74 20.05 5.47 0.03
N GLY A 75 19.68 4.35 0.65
CA GLY A 75 20.50 3.66 1.66
C GLY A 75 20.45 4.31 3.04
N LYS A 76 19.45 5.16 3.31
CA LYS A 76 19.24 5.74 4.64
C LYS A 76 18.92 4.62 5.63
N LYS A 77 19.85 4.35 6.54
CA LYS A 77 19.76 3.30 7.57
C LYS A 77 18.47 3.36 8.40
N GLU A 78 17.96 4.56 8.62
CA GLU A 78 16.76 4.81 9.44
C GLU A 78 15.45 4.65 8.68
N ASN A 79 15.48 4.47 7.36
CA ASN A 79 14.28 4.29 6.55
C ASN A 79 13.85 2.81 6.56
N ALA A 80 12.95 2.48 7.49
CA ALA A 80 12.46 1.11 7.70
C ALA A 80 11.00 0.92 7.23
N THR A 81 10.37 1.97 6.70
CA THR A 81 8.98 1.97 6.24
C THR A 81 8.75 0.93 5.16
N PRO A 82 7.85 -0.06 5.38
CA PRO A 82 7.45 -1.01 4.36
C PRO A 82 6.74 -0.30 3.19
N LEU A 83 7.08 -0.71 1.97
CA LEU A 83 6.43 -0.23 0.74
C LEU A 83 5.65 -1.39 0.10
N PHE A 84 4.40 -1.13 -0.21
CA PHE A 84 3.50 -2.05 -0.90
C PHE A 84 3.08 -1.45 -2.23
N ASP A 85 3.27 -2.19 -3.31
CA ASP A 85 2.75 -1.81 -4.62
C ASP A 85 1.85 -2.91 -5.14
N TRP A 86 0.83 -2.56 -5.91
CA TRP A 86 0.09 -3.53 -6.72
C TRP A 86 -0.23 -2.98 -8.10
N SER A 87 -0.36 -3.90 -9.05
CA SER A 87 -0.57 -3.56 -10.46
C SER A 87 -1.99 -3.84 -10.90
N LYS A 88 -2.30 -3.49 -12.15
CA LYS A 88 -3.52 -3.93 -12.84
C LYS A 88 -3.66 -5.45 -12.73
N TYR A 89 -4.83 -5.90 -12.29
CA TYR A 89 -5.16 -7.32 -12.25
C TYR A 89 -5.36 -7.90 -13.65
N TYR A 90 -5.28 -9.23 -13.77
CA TYR A 90 -5.52 -9.95 -15.02
C TYR A 90 -6.24 -11.28 -14.78
N PHE A 91 -6.86 -11.81 -15.83
CA PHE A 91 -7.55 -13.10 -15.79
C PHE A 91 -6.66 -14.20 -16.36
N LYS A 92 -6.60 -15.34 -15.67
CA LYS A 92 -5.90 -16.53 -16.12
C LYS A 92 -6.54 -17.77 -15.52
N ASP A 93 -6.79 -18.80 -16.32
CA ASP A 93 -7.30 -20.10 -15.88
C ASP A 93 -8.56 -20.00 -14.97
N GLY A 94 -9.49 -19.11 -15.33
CA GLY A 94 -10.73 -18.88 -14.57
C GLY A 94 -10.55 -18.13 -13.24
N LYS A 95 -9.36 -17.58 -12.97
CA LYS A 95 -9.04 -16.83 -11.74
C LYS A 95 -8.62 -15.39 -12.07
N VAL A 96 -8.79 -14.51 -11.09
CA VAL A 96 -8.26 -13.15 -11.10
C VAL A 96 -6.93 -13.13 -10.35
N PHE A 97 -5.89 -12.58 -10.98
CA PHE A 97 -4.58 -12.42 -10.39
C PHE A 97 -4.23 -10.94 -10.28
N MET A 98 -3.64 -10.53 -9.17
CA MET A 98 -3.13 -9.18 -8.93
C MET A 98 -1.68 -9.27 -8.47
N PRO A 99 -0.70 -8.82 -9.27
CA PRO A 99 0.68 -8.72 -8.84
C PRO A 99 0.81 -7.71 -7.68
N ILE A 100 1.51 -8.12 -6.63
CA ILE A 100 1.82 -7.31 -5.45
C ILE A 100 3.34 -7.38 -5.22
N SER A 101 3.98 -6.23 -5.03
CA SER A 101 5.38 -6.13 -4.64
C SER A 101 5.49 -5.56 -3.24
N ILE A 102 6.43 -6.09 -2.46
CA ILE A 102 6.65 -5.70 -1.07
C ILE A 102 8.15 -5.41 -0.92
N GLN A 103 8.50 -4.17 -0.61
CA GLN A 103 9.86 -3.79 -0.27
C GLN A 103 9.97 -3.51 1.23
N VAL A 104 10.92 -4.16 1.88
CA VAL A 104 11.15 -4.09 3.32
C VAL A 104 12.64 -3.99 3.62
N HIS A 105 12.97 -3.47 4.79
CA HIS A 105 14.35 -3.40 5.25
C HIS A 105 14.75 -4.71 5.98
N HIS A 106 15.79 -5.38 5.49
CA HIS A 106 16.13 -6.73 5.95
C HIS A 106 16.56 -6.79 7.44
N SER A 107 17.14 -5.71 7.99
CA SER A 107 17.42 -5.63 9.44
C SER A 107 16.20 -5.81 10.35
N PHE A 108 14.98 -5.71 9.83
CA PHE A 108 13.74 -5.89 10.60
C PHE A 108 12.83 -7.01 10.07
N VAL A 109 13.02 -7.43 8.80
CA VAL A 109 12.14 -8.36 8.12
C VAL A 109 12.94 -9.41 7.35
N ASP A 110 12.86 -10.65 7.80
CA ASP A 110 13.32 -11.84 7.07
C ASP A 110 12.28 -12.41 6.10
N GLY A 111 12.72 -13.27 5.18
CA GLY A 111 11.86 -13.93 4.20
C GLY A 111 10.70 -14.74 4.81
N ILE A 112 10.87 -15.29 6.02
CA ILE A 112 9.77 -16.01 6.71
C ILE A 112 8.60 -15.09 7.06
N HIS A 113 8.84 -13.81 7.36
CA HIS A 113 7.79 -12.85 7.65
C HIS A 113 6.99 -12.51 6.39
N ILE A 114 7.68 -12.35 5.25
CA ILE A 114 7.05 -12.13 3.95
C ILE A 114 6.23 -13.36 3.53
N GLY A 115 6.75 -14.57 3.72
CA GLY A 115 5.99 -15.80 3.46
C GLY A 115 4.69 -15.88 4.27
N LYS A 116 4.76 -15.62 5.58
CA LYS A 116 3.58 -15.58 6.46
C LYS A 116 2.57 -14.51 6.04
N LEU A 117 3.04 -13.34 5.62
CA LEU A 117 2.18 -12.26 5.13
C LEU A 117 1.47 -12.67 3.84
N ALA A 118 2.19 -13.25 2.88
CA ALA A 118 1.61 -13.72 1.62
C ALA A 118 0.52 -14.77 1.84
N GLU A 119 0.76 -15.75 2.72
CA GLU A 119 -0.26 -16.76 3.08
C GLU A 119 -1.50 -16.15 3.72
N LYS A 120 -1.32 -15.24 4.68
CA LYS A 120 -2.44 -14.55 5.36
C LYS A 120 -3.24 -13.68 4.40
N LEU A 121 -2.55 -12.91 3.55
CA LEU A 121 -3.19 -12.05 2.56
C LEU A 121 -3.99 -12.89 1.57
N GLN A 122 -3.42 -13.98 1.05
CA GLN A 122 -4.14 -14.87 0.15
C GLN A 122 -5.36 -15.52 0.81
N ARG A 123 -5.25 -15.92 2.09
CA ARG A 123 -6.38 -16.45 2.85
C ARG A 123 -7.49 -15.41 3.00
N TYR A 124 -7.15 -14.20 3.43
CA TYR A 124 -8.10 -13.09 3.60
C TYR A 124 -8.82 -12.76 2.29
N MET A 125 -8.12 -12.79 1.14
CA MET A 125 -8.73 -12.55 -0.17
C MET A 125 -9.61 -13.71 -0.67
N ASN A 126 -9.46 -14.91 -0.11
CA ASN A 126 -10.31 -16.06 -0.42
C ASN A 126 -11.55 -16.14 0.47
N GLU A 127 -11.53 -15.48 1.62
CA GLU A 127 -12.69 -15.40 2.51
C GLU A 127 -13.78 -14.56 1.82
N LYS A 128 -15.02 -15.04 1.86
CA LYS A 128 -16.16 -14.21 1.43
C LYS A 128 -16.28 -13.08 2.44
N ILE A 129 -16.11 -11.84 1.98
CA ILE A 129 -16.56 -10.69 2.74
C ILE A 129 -18.08 -10.72 2.66
N ASP A 130 -18.71 -11.27 3.70
CA ASP A 130 -20.15 -11.12 3.89
C ASP A 130 -20.43 -9.62 3.97
N LYS A 131 -21.18 -9.11 2.99
CA LYS A 131 -21.69 -7.74 2.95
C LYS A 131 -23.09 -7.68 3.54
#